data_AF-A0A7C6P7P4-F1
#
_entry.id   AF-A0A7C6P7P4-F1
#
_cell.length_a   1.000
_cell.length_b   1.000
_cell.length_c   1.000
_cell.angle_alpha   90.00
_cell.angle_beta   90.00
_cell.angle_gamma   90.00
#
_symmetry.space_group_name_H-M   'P 1'
#
loop_
_entity.id
_entity.type
_entity.pdbx_description
1 polymer ?
#
loop_
_entity_poly.entity_id
_entity_poly.type
_entity_poly.pdbx_seq_one_letter_code
_entity_poly.pdbx_strand_id
1 'polypeptide(L)' 'MVKAKSKAKKVKNIRRNNKNTCPECGSMMAPSGGCFVCPACGYSPCSI' A
#
# COMPACT_ATOMS: atom_id res chain seq x y z
N MET A 1 25.49 -13.26 -36.66
CA MET A 1 24.40 -12.26 -36.51
C MET A 1 23.81 -12.39 -35.10
N VAL A 2 24.22 -11.55 -34.14
CA VAL A 2 23.84 -11.69 -32.73
C VAL A 2 22.70 -10.71 -32.43
N LYS A 3 21.45 -11.20 -32.28
CA LYS A 3 20.30 -10.37 -31.89
C LYS A 3 20.20 -10.31 -30.36
N ALA A 4 20.67 -9.19 -29.82
CA ALA A 4 20.38 -8.75 -28.46
C ALA A 4 18.92 -8.29 -28.33
N LYS A 5 18.30 -8.48 -27.16
CA LYS A 5 17.91 -7.40 -26.22
C LYS A 5 16.97 -7.90 -25.12
N SER A 6 17.50 -7.82 -23.90
CA SER A 6 16.89 -8.13 -22.61
C SER A 6 15.64 -7.30 -22.31
N LYS A 7 14.55 -7.94 -21.87
CA LYS A 7 13.38 -7.23 -21.34
C LYS A 7 13.64 -6.76 -19.91
N ALA A 8 13.77 -5.45 -19.76
CA ALA A 8 13.84 -4.73 -18.49
C ALA A 8 12.54 -4.89 -17.69
N LYS A 9 12.48 -5.84 -16.77
CA LYS A 9 11.45 -5.85 -15.72
C LYS A 9 11.93 -4.91 -14.61
N LYS A 10 11.59 -3.63 -14.72
CA LYS A 10 11.80 -2.62 -13.67
C LYS A 10 10.92 -2.99 -12.48
N VAL A 11 11.43 -3.86 -11.60
CA VAL A 11 10.84 -4.12 -10.28
C VAL A 11 11.01 -2.82 -9.51
N LYS A 12 10.00 -1.96 -9.58
CA LYS A 12 9.89 -0.77 -8.73
C LYS A 12 9.69 -1.30 -7.30
N ASN A 13 10.79 -1.55 -6.60
CA ASN A 13 10.81 -1.82 -5.18
C ASN A 13 10.51 -0.50 -4.45
N ILE A 14 9.29 0.00 -4.66
CA ILE A 14 8.73 1.09 -3.88
C ILE A 14 8.56 0.44 -2.52
N ARG A 15 9.47 0.75 -1.61
CA ARG A 15 9.22 0.65 -0.16
C ARG A 15 8.00 1.54 0.11
N ARG A 16 6.81 1.01 -0.20
CA ARG A 16 5.55 1.60 0.24
C ARG A 16 5.63 1.43 1.73
N ASN A 17 5.95 2.53 2.37
CA ASN A 17 5.84 2.73 3.79
C ASN A 17 4.45 2.21 4.21
N ASN A 18 4.37 0.97 4.70
CA ASN A 18 3.15 0.25 5.10
C ASN A 18 2.55 0.85 6.39
N LYS A 19 2.47 2.18 6.51
CA LYS A 19 1.77 2.85 7.61
C LYS A 19 0.25 2.86 7.41
N ASN A 20 -0.21 2.32 6.28
CA ASN A 20 -1.61 2.23 5.90
C ASN A 20 -2.18 0.83 6.17
N THR A 21 -1.58 0.06 7.07
CA THR A 21 -2.09 -1.27 7.42
C THR A 21 -2.85 -1.19 8.74
N CYS A 22 -4.05 -1.75 8.77
CA CYS A 22 -4.91 -1.76 9.94
C CYS A 22 -4.32 -2.66 11.03
N PRO A 23 -4.14 -2.19 12.28
CA PRO A 23 -3.63 -3.03 13.37
C PRO A 23 -4.63 -4.12 13.79
N GLU A 24 -5.92 -3.89 13.62
CA GLU A 24 -6.96 -4.85 14.03
C GLU A 24 -7.05 -6.08 13.12
N CYS A 25 -6.91 -5.89 11.80
CA CYS A 25 -7.19 -6.95 10.82
C CYS A 25 -6.08 -7.13 9.76
N GLY A 26 -5.03 -6.32 9.79
CA GLY A 26 -3.95 -6.37 8.80
C GLY A 26 -4.35 -5.91 7.38
N SER A 27 -5.57 -5.43 7.18
CA SER A 27 -6.04 -4.94 5.87
C SER A 27 -5.53 -3.54 5.59
N MET A 28 -5.45 -3.18 4.30
CA MET A 28 -5.00 -1.87 3.88
C MET A 28 -6.08 -0.82 4.16
N MET A 29 -5.77 0.15 5.00
CA MET A 29 -6.61 1.28 5.34
C MET A 29 -6.68 2.27 4.17
N ALA A 30 -7.88 2.78 3.94
CA ALA A 30 -8.15 3.78 2.92
C ALA A 30 -8.27 5.17 3.56
N PRO A 31 -7.72 6.23 2.95
CA PRO A 31 -7.99 7.58 3.38
C PRO A 31 -9.47 7.93 3.11
N SER A 32 -10.17 8.41 4.13
CA SER A 32 -11.56 8.87 4.05
C SER A 32 -11.69 10.18 4.81
N GLY A 33 -12.07 11.26 4.12
CA GLY A 33 -12.38 12.56 4.74
C GLY A 33 -11.25 13.21 5.55
N GLY A 34 -9.98 12.92 5.25
CA GLY A 34 -8.82 13.42 6.02
C GLY A 34 -8.35 12.50 7.15
N CYS A 35 -9.03 11.37 7.37
CA CYS A 35 -8.63 10.30 8.27
C CYS A 35 -8.25 9.03 7.49
N PHE A 36 -7.64 8.03 8.15
CA PHE A 36 -7.57 6.67 7.62
C PHE A 36 -8.64 5.80 8.26
N VAL A 37 -9.40 5.09 7.44
CA VAL A 37 -10.44 4.16 7.89
C VAL A 37 -10.17 2.81 7.26
N CYS A 38 -10.30 1.74 8.04
CA CYS A 38 -10.18 0.39 7.54
C CYS A 38 -11.54 -0.04 6.96
N PRO A 39 -11.65 -0.27 5.64
CA PRO A 39 -12.91 -0.72 5.04
C PRO A 39 -13.27 -2.17 5.40
N ALA A 40 -12.31 -2.95 5.93
CA ALA A 40 -12.52 -4.34 6.27
C ALA A 40 -13.16 -4.54 7.66
N CYS A 41 -12.81 -3.69 8.64
CA CYS A 41 -13.33 -3.81 10.01
C CYS A 41 -13.91 -2.50 10.59
N GLY A 42 -13.80 -1.37 9.89
CA GLY A 42 -14.24 -0.05 10.37
C GLY A 42 -13.27 0.67 11.29
N TYR A 43 -12.10 0.09 11.58
CA TYR A 43 -11.10 0.69 12.46
C TYR A 43 -10.55 2.03 11.92
N SER A 44 -10.45 3.03 12.79
CA SER A 44 -10.05 4.39 12.43
C SER A 44 -9.15 4.97 13.55
N PRO A 45 -7.84 5.27 13.33
CA PRO A 45 -6.95 5.78 14.37
C PRO A 45 -7.04 7.30 14.60
N CYS A 46 -8.12 7.98 14.20
CA CYS A 46 -8.24 9.42 14.44
C CYS A 46 -8.56 9.73 15.90
N SER A 47 -7.52 10.06 16.67
CA SER A 47 -7.64 10.79 17.94
C SER A 47 -7.82 12.27 17.63
N ILE A 48 -9.05 12.77 17.78
CA ILE A 48 -9.30 14.21 18.00
C ILE A 48 -9.21 14.51 19.50
#